data_AF-C9MS82-F1
#
_entry.id   AF-C9MS82-F1
#
_cell.length_a   1.000
_cell.length_b   1.000
_cell.length_c   1.000
_cell.angle_alpha   90.00
_cell.angle_beta   90.00
_cell.angle_gamma   90.00
#
_symmetry.space_group_name_H-M   'P 1'
#
loop_
_entity.id
_entity.type
_entity.pdbx_description
1 polymer ?
#
loop_
_entity_poly.entity_id
_entity_poly.type
_entity_poly.pdbx_seq_one_letter_code
_entity_poly.pdbx_strand_id
1 'polypeptide(L)'
;MENNCCVEIITAVTAILGVCFSSISLWQNYQLNKKQRKDSLNGKLNHLLEFAIQYPELESQAFIDKWVEMKDKNVKEYMRYDIYCNLLFNFLAELYEFYDGNKTNIENFCDVKTWIRMHKFNWLYPVDPNENIDGYSEDFRRFINSYLK
;
A
#
# COMPACT_ATOMS: atom_id res chain seq x y z
N MET A 1 -58.69 21.59 1.41
CA MET A 1 -57.77 20.99 2.40
C MET A 1 -57.13 19.71 1.88
N GLU A 2 -57.84 18.82 1.18
CA GLU A 2 -57.29 17.54 0.68
C GLU A 2 -56.09 17.66 -0.28
N ASN A 3 -56.09 18.62 -1.21
CA ASN A 3 -54.99 18.81 -2.15
C ASN A 3 -53.64 19.15 -1.49
N ASN A 4 -53.64 19.85 -0.36
CA ASN A 4 -52.40 20.22 0.33
C ASN A 4 -51.77 18.99 1.01
N CYS A 5 -52.60 18.11 1.58
CA CYS A 5 -52.15 16.86 2.18
C CYS A 5 -51.51 15.92 1.13
N CYS A 6 -52.12 15.78 -0.05
CA CYS A 6 -51.55 15.00 -1.15
C CYS A 6 -50.21 15.55 -1.63
N VAL A 7 -50.07 16.88 -1.77
CA VAL A 7 -48.82 17.52 -2.16
C VAL A 7 -47.73 17.31 -1.10
N GLU A 8 -48.06 17.47 0.18
CA GLU A 8 -47.14 17.22 1.30
C GLU A 8 -46.64 15.77 1.31
N ILE A 9 -47.54 14.79 1.14
CA ILE A 9 -47.18 13.36 1.05
C ILE A 9 -46.26 13.10 -0.14
N ILE A 10 -46.58 13.65 -1.33
CA ILE A 10 -45.74 13.48 -2.52
C ILE A 10 -44.35 14.09 -2.29
N THR A 11 -44.26 15.29 -1.69
CA THR A 11 -42.98 15.93 -1.38
C THR A 11 -42.16 15.17 -0.34
N ALA A 12 -42.81 14.59 0.67
CA ALA A 12 -42.14 13.74 1.65
C ALA A 12 -41.60 12.45 1.01
N VAL A 13 -42.39 11.82 0.14
CA VAL A 13 -41.98 10.62 -0.61
C VAL A 13 -40.82 10.93 -1.55
N THR A 14 -40.86 12.03 -2.31
CA THR A 14 -39.77 12.41 -3.21
C THR A 14 -38.49 12.76 -2.45
N ALA A 15 -38.60 13.41 -1.28
CA ALA A 15 -37.45 13.67 -0.41
C ALA A 15 -36.81 12.38 0.10
N ILE A 16 -37.61 11.41 0.57
CA ILE A 16 -37.12 10.09 1.03
C ILE A 16 -36.44 9.34 -0.11
N LEU A 17 -37.07 9.30 -1.31
CA LEU A 17 -36.47 8.68 -2.49
C LEU A 17 -35.14 9.36 -2.85
N GLY A 18 -35.07 10.68 -2.79
CA GLY A 18 -33.84 11.44 -3.00
C GLY A 18 -32.71 11.01 -2.05
N VAL A 19 -33.01 10.87 -0.76
CA VAL A 19 -32.05 10.38 0.24
C VAL A 19 -31.60 8.94 -0.06
N CYS A 20 -32.53 8.05 -0.41
CA CYS A 20 -32.21 6.67 -0.78
C CYS A 20 -31.28 6.61 -2.00
N PHE A 21 -31.59 7.35 -3.07
CA PHE A 21 -30.74 7.40 -4.27
C PHE A 21 -29.35 7.98 -3.99
N SER A 22 -29.27 9.04 -3.19
CA SER A 22 -27.97 9.62 -2.80
C SER A 22 -27.11 8.62 -2.02
N SER A 23 -27.71 7.88 -1.08
CA SER A 23 -27.04 6.83 -0.32
C SER A 23 -26.52 5.69 -1.20
N ILE A 24 -27.35 5.24 -2.16
CA ILE A 24 -26.96 4.20 -3.13
C ILE A 24 -25.80 4.69 -4.01
N SER A 25 -25.86 5.93 -4.50
CA SER A 25 -24.80 6.51 -5.32
C SER A 25 -23.48 6.63 -4.54
N LEU A 26 -23.52 7.08 -3.29
CA LEU A 26 -22.36 7.13 -2.41
C LEU A 26 -21.74 5.74 -2.20
N TRP A 27 -22.57 4.73 -1.96
CA TRP A 27 -22.10 3.36 -1.80
C TRP A 27 -21.46 2.80 -3.09
N GLN A 28 -22.07 3.03 -4.25
CA GLN A 28 -21.51 2.64 -5.54
C GLN A 28 -20.15 3.32 -5.79
N ASN A 29 -20.06 4.62 -5.55
CA ASN A 29 -18.81 5.38 -5.69
C ASN A 29 -17.73 4.87 -4.73
N TYR A 30 -18.09 4.56 -3.48
CA TYR A 30 -17.16 3.98 -2.52
C TYR A 30 -16.60 2.64 -3.00
N GLN A 31 -17.46 1.75 -3.51
CA GLN A 31 -17.03 0.45 -4.05
C GLN A 31 -16.14 0.60 -5.29
N LEU A 32 -16.50 1.51 -6.21
CA LEU A 32 -15.69 1.80 -7.38
C LEU A 32 -14.32 2.35 -7.00
N ASN A 33 -14.26 3.32 -6.08
CA ASN A 33 -13.00 3.88 -5.58
C ASN A 33 -12.15 2.81 -4.90
N LYS A 34 -12.76 1.94 -4.07
CA LYS A 34 -12.05 0.83 -3.43
C LYS A 34 -11.48 -0.14 -4.46
N LYS A 35 -12.24 -0.47 -5.51
CA LYS A 35 -11.78 -1.31 -6.62
C LYS A 35 -10.61 -0.66 -7.36
N GLN A 36 -10.73 0.62 -7.74
CA GLN A 36 -9.67 1.36 -8.43
C GLN A 36 -8.38 1.43 -7.62
N ARG A 37 -8.47 1.67 -6.30
CA ARG A 37 -7.31 1.63 -5.40
C ARG A 37 -6.66 0.25 -5.37
N LYS A 38 -7.46 -0.82 -5.30
CA LYS A 38 -6.95 -2.20 -5.36
C LYS A 38 -6.27 -2.51 -6.70
N ASP A 39 -6.86 -2.08 -7.81
CA ASP A 39 -6.29 -2.26 -9.15
C ASP A 39 -4.97 -1.48 -9.29
N SER A 40 -4.87 -0.29 -8.69
CA SER A 40 -3.61 0.47 -8.60
C SER A 40 -2.53 -0.28 -7.80
N LEU A 41 -2.88 -0.87 -6.65
CA LEU A 41 -1.95 -1.71 -5.87
C LEU A 41 -1.47 -2.93 -6.66
N ASN A 42 -2.37 -3.60 -7.41
CA ASN A 42 -2.00 -4.69 -8.30
C ASN A 42 -1.02 -4.22 -9.39
N GLY A 43 -1.23 -3.03 -9.96
CA GLY A 43 -0.32 -2.45 -10.94
C GLY A 43 1.08 -2.19 -10.38
N LYS A 44 1.16 -1.61 -9.17
CA LYS A 44 2.43 -1.38 -8.46
C LYS A 44 3.15 -2.69 -8.13
N LEU A 45 2.39 -3.69 -7.68
CA LEU A 45 2.90 -5.04 -7.42
C LEU A 45 3.51 -5.66 -8.69
N ASN A 46 2.78 -5.64 -9.81
CA ASN A 46 3.28 -6.15 -11.08
C ASN A 46 4.56 -5.43 -11.53
N HIS A 47 4.60 -4.11 -11.35
CA HIS A 47 5.79 -3.33 -11.71
C HIS A 47 7.02 -3.71 -10.86
N LEU A 48 6.85 -3.93 -9.55
CA LEU A 48 7.93 -4.42 -8.68
C LEU A 48 8.44 -5.80 -9.15
N LEU A 49 7.52 -6.72 -9.49
CA LEU A 49 7.86 -8.05 -9.97
C LEU A 49 8.58 -8.00 -11.32
N GLU A 50 8.11 -7.17 -12.26
CA GLU A 50 8.78 -6.94 -13.55
C GLU A 50 10.20 -6.39 -13.35
N PHE A 51 10.38 -5.47 -12.41
CA PHE A 51 11.68 -4.90 -12.09
C PHE A 51 12.63 -5.94 -11.49
N ALA A 52 12.14 -6.78 -10.58
CA ALA A 52 12.90 -7.90 -10.01
C ALA A 52 13.28 -8.95 -11.08
N ILE A 53 12.42 -9.20 -12.06
CA ILE A 53 12.74 -10.07 -13.20
C ILE A 53 13.82 -9.44 -14.10
N GLN A 54 13.73 -8.13 -14.35
CA GLN A 54 14.70 -7.41 -15.16
C GLN A 54 16.08 -7.35 -14.49
N TYR A 55 16.12 -7.31 -13.16
CA TYR A 55 17.33 -7.22 -12.35
C TYR A 55 17.34 -8.30 -11.25
N PRO A 56 17.62 -9.56 -11.60
CA PRO A 56 17.49 -10.70 -10.68
C PRO A 56 18.38 -10.61 -9.43
N GLU A 57 19.48 -9.86 -9.49
CA GLU A 57 20.34 -9.62 -8.33
C GLU A 57 19.61 -8.93 -7.17
N LEU A 58 18.55 -8.17 -7.45
CA LEU A 58 17.74 -7.49 -6.43
C LEU A 58 17.04 -8.45 -5.48
N GLU A 59 16.78 -9.68 -5.91
CA GLU A 59 16.16 -10.77 -5.14
C GLU A 59 17.20 -11.86 -4.76
N SER A 60 18.50 -11.59 -4.96
CA SER A 60 19.56 -12.56 -4.67
C SER A 60 20.15 -12.34 -3.28
N GLN A 61 20.00 -13.32 -2.39
CA GLN A 61 20.55 -13.21 -1.02
C GLN A 61 22.07 -12.91 -1.02
N ALA A 62 22.85 -13.52 -1.93
CA ALA A 62 24.29 -13.31 -2.02
C ALA A 62 24.69 -11.87 -2.42
N PHE A 63 23.79 -11.17 -3.12
CA PHE A 63 23.94 -9.75 -3.43
C PHE A 63 23.48 -8.89 -2.24
N ILE A 64 22.29 -9.18 -1.71
CA ILE A 64 21.66 -8.43 -0.61
C ILE A 64 22.50 -8.46 0.67
N ASP A 65 23.13 -9.58 1.01
CA ASP A 65 23.96 -9.74 2.22
C ASP A 65 25.13 -8.76 2.27
N LYS A 66 25.57 -8.26 1.11
CA LYS A 66 26.65 -7.29 0.99
C LYS A 66 26.19 -5.85 1.13
N TRP A 67 24.88 -5.60 1.31
CA TRP A 67 24.29 -4.27 1.36
C TRP A 67 25.05 -3.33 2.31
N VAL A 68 25.23 -3.74 3.57
CA VAL A 68 25.84 -2.90 4.61
C VAL A 68 27.26 -2.45 4.23
N GLU A 69 28.01 -3.30 3.54
CA GLU A 69 29.38 -2.99 3.10
C GLU A 69 29.44 -2.13 1.83
N MET A 70 28.35 -2.11 1.05
CA MET A 70 28.35 -1.58 -0.31
C MET A 70 27.49 -0.34 -0.49
N LYS A 71 26.56 -0.05 0.42
CA LYS A 71 25.58 1.05 0.34
C LYS A 71 26.23 2.42 0.11
N ASP A 72 27.41 2.67 0.68
CA ASP A 72 28.09 3.97 0.59
C ASP A 72 29.15 4.04 -0.53
N LYS A 73 29.31 2.97 -1.35
CA LYS A 73 30.40 2.85 -2.33
C LYS A 73 30.04 3.36 -3.75
N ASN A 74 28.89 3.99 -3.94
CA ASN A 74 28.41 4.49 -5.24
C ASN A 74 28.44 3.45 -6.37
N VAL A 75 28.18 2.18 -6.02
CA VAL A 75 28.13 1.08 -6.99
C VAL A 75 26.71 1.03 -7.57
N LYS A 76 26.59 1.12 -8.89
CA LYS A 76 25.32 1.30 -9.61
C LYS A 76 24.27 0.25 -9.24
N GLU A 77 24.69 -0.99 -9.06
CA GLU A 77 23.84 -2.11 -8.67
C GLU A 77 23.22 -1.88 -7.28
N TYR A 78 24.01 -1.39 -6.31
CA TYR A 78 23.52 -1.12 -4.96
C TYR A 78 22.70 0.17 -4.89
N MET A 79 22.98 1.17 -5.73
CA MET A 79 22.08 2.32 -5.91
C MET A 79 20.72 1.89 -6.47
N ARG A 80 20.71 0.97 -7.45
CA ARG A 80 19.48 0.39 -7.99
C ARG A 80 18.72 -0.41 -6.93
N TYR A 81 19.44 -1.14 -6.09
CA TYR A 81 18.86 -1.89 -4.98
C TYR A 81 18.23 -1.00 -3.92
N ASP A 82 18.87 0.11 -3.58
CA ASP A 82 18.32 1.09 -2.66
C ASP A 82 16.98 1.66 -3.18
N ILE A 83 16.97 2.08 -4.45
CA ILE A 83 15.75 2.54 -5.12
C ILE A 83 14.67 1.45 -5.13
N TYR A 84 15.04 0.20 -5.40
CA TYR A 84 14.11 -0.93 -5.36
C TYR A 84 13.49 -1.12 -3.97
N CYS A 85 14.29 -1.13 -2.92
CA CYS A 85 13.80 -1.24 -1.55
C CYS A 85 12.87 -0.08 -1.19
N ASN A 86 13.19 1.15 -1.60
CA ASN A 86 12.32 2.30 -1.41
C ASN A 86 10.97 2.14 -2.11
N LEU A 87 10.96 1.66 -3.36
CA LEU A 87 9.72 1.36 -4.08
C LEU A 87 8.91 0.26 -3.38
N LEU A 88 9.58 -0.79 -2.89
CA LEU A 88 8.97 -1.88 -2.15
C LEU A 88 8.34 -1.39 -0.84
N PHE A 89 9.07 -0.66 0.00
CA PHE A 89 8.55 -0.20 1.29
C PHE A 89 7.46 0.86 1.14
N ASN A 90 7.52 1.70 0.10
CA ASN A 90 6.43 2.61 -0.25
C ASN A 90 5.16 1.85 -0.68
N PHE A 91 5.31 0.83 -1.52
CA PHE A 91 4.19 -0.05 -1.87
C PHE A 91 3.60 -0.73 -0.63
N LEU A 92 4.44 -1.23 0.29
CA LEU A 92 3.98 -1.85 1.52
C LEU A 92 3.28 -0.87 2.46
N ALA A 93 3.72 0.39 2.52
CA ALA A 93 3.06 1.45 3.29
C ALA A 93 1.66 1.74 2.73
N GLU A 94 1.52 1.88 1.42
CA GLU A 94 0.22 2.08 0.78
C GLU A 94 -0.72 0.87 0.95
N LEU A 95 -0.16 -0.35 0.88
CA LEU A 95 -0.90 -1.58 1.11
C LEU A 95 -1.39 -1.67 2.56
N TYR A 96 -0.54 -1.27 3.52
CA TYR A 96 -0.89 -1.18 4.93
C TYR A 96 -2.04 -0.20 5.15
N GLU A 97 -1.98 1.00 4.57
CA GLU A 97 -3.07 1.98 4.65
C GLU A 97 -4.36 1.50 3.97
N PHE A 98 -4.27 0.82 2.83
CA PHE A 98 -5.45 0.29 2.14
C PHE A 98 -6.23 -0.74 2.96
N TYR A 99 -5.52 -1.55 3.73
CA TYR A 99 -6.11 -2.56 4.60
C TYR A 99 -6.22 -2.15 6.07
N ASP A 100 -5.93 -0.89 6.39
CA ASP A 100 -5.97 -0.36 7.75
C ASP A 100 -5.16 -1.21 8.75
N GLY A 101 -3.97 -1.64 8.31
CA GLY A 101 -3.08 -2.51 9.08
C GLY A 101 -3.57 -3.93 9.32
N ASN A 102 -4.65 -4.37 8.66
CA ASN A 102 -5.15 -5.74 8.78
C ASN A 102 -4.14 -6.73 8.18
N LYS A 103 -3.34 -7.35 9.07
CA LYS A 103 -2.27 -8.29 8.72
C LYS A 103 -2.73 -9.43 7.81
N THR A 104 -3.88 -10.05 8.11
CA THR A 104 -4.42 -11.16 7.30
C THR A 104 -4.73 -10.72 5.86
N ASN A 105 -5.35 -9.57 5.68
CA ASN A 105 -5.67 -9.08 4.33
C ASN A 105 -4.40 -8.70 3.54
N ILE A 106 -3.40 -8.13 4.21
CA ILE A 106 -2.11 -7.78 3.60
C ILE A 106 -1.36 -9.04 3.18
N GLU A 107 -1.25 -10.04 4.06
CA GLU A 107 -0.58 -11.31 3.79
C GLU A 107 -1.29 -12.15 2.71
N ASN A 108 -2.62 -12.02 2.59
CA ASN A 108 -3.38 -12.63 1.50
C ASN A 108 -3.21 -11.89 0.16
N PHE A 109 -2.72 -10.65 0.16
CA PHE A 109 -2.50 -9.88 -1.06
C PHE A 109 -1.17 -10.23 -1.74
N CYS A 110 -0.08 -10.33 -0.96
CA CYS A 110 1.23 -10.75 -1.44
C CYS A 110 2.07 -11.35 -0.30
N ASP A 111 3.19 -12.02 -0.63
CA ASP A 111 4.12 -12.60 0.36
C ASP A 111 5.01 -11.53 1.03
N VAL A 112 4.35 -10.62 1.75
CA VAL A 112 4.96 -9.49 2.46
C VAL A 112 6.02 -9.94 3.46
N LYS A 113 5.83 -11.11 4.08
CA LYS A 113 6.73 -11.64 5.11
C LYS A 113 8.09 -12.00 4.51
N THR A 114 8.10 -12.67 3.37
CA THR A 114 9.35 -13.03 2.69
C THR A 114 10.11 -11.79 2.24
N TRP A 115 9.42 -10.84 1.61
CA TRP A 115 10.03 -9.59 1.15
C TRP A 115 10.64 -8.76 2.27
N ILE A 116 9.90 -8.51 3.36
CA ILE A 116 10.43 -7.74 4.49
C ILE A 116 11.68 -8.40 5.07
N ARG A 117 11.68 -9.73 5.18
CA ARG A 117 12.81 -10.47 5.75
C ARG A 117 14.03 -10.49 4.83
N MET A 118 13.80 -10.61 3.52
CA MET A 118 14.86 -10.60 2.53
C MET A 118 15.56 -9.24 2.50
N HIS A 119 14.79 -8.15 2.47
CA HIS A 119 15.31 -6.78 2.38
C HIS A 119 15.57 -6.10 3.73
N LYS A 120 15.59 -6.87 4.83
CA LYS A 120 15.71 -6.34 6.20
C LYS A 120 16.93 -5.45 6.40
N PHE A 121 18.04 -5.69 5.71
CA PHE A 121 19.27 -4.93 5.91
C PHE A 121 19.17 -3.52 5.34
N ASN A 122 18.42 -3.31 4.25
CA ASN A 122 18.14 -1.96 3.77
C ASN A 122 17.22 -1.22 4.75
N TRP A 123 16.20 -1.89 5.28
CA TRP A 123 15.33 -1.31 6.31
C TRP A 123 16.07 -0.90 7.60
N LEU A 124 16.96 -1.76 8.09
CA LEU A 124 17.68 -1.53 9.35
C LEU A 124 18.89 -0.62 9.20
N TYR A 125 19.52 -0.62 8.02
CA TYR A 125 20.74 0.13 7.73
C TYR A 125 20.61 0.87 6.39
N PRO A 126 19.66 1.82 6.27
CA PRO A 126 19.47 2.59 5.05
C PRO A 126 20.70 3.46 4.71
N VAL A 127 20.69 4.05 3.52
CA VAL A 127 21.73 5.03 3.14
C VAL A 127 21.61 6.27 4.02
N ASP A 128 20.42 6.86 4.09
CA ASP A 128 20.09 7.90 5.07
C ASP A 128 19.52 7.25 6.35
N PRO A 129 20.19 7.39 7.52
CA PRO A 129 19.73 6.78 8.77
C PRO A 129 18.29 7.12 9.18
N ASN A 130 17.74 8.22 8.69
CA ASN A 130 16.38 8.67 9.02
C ASN A 130 15.33 8.27 7.98
N GLU A 131 15.71 7.68 6.85
CA GLU A 131 14.79 7.32 5.75
C GLU A 131 13.59 6.50 6.23
N ASN A 132 13.87 5.44 6.99
CA ASN A 132 12.84 4.55 7.52
C ASN A 132 12.17 5.07 8.81
N ILE A 133 12.57 6.23 9.32
CA ILE A 133 12.02 6.88 10.52
C ILE A 133 11.07 8.01 10.13
N ASP A 134 11.54 8.91 9.27
CA ASP A 134 10.85 10.13 8.88
C ASP A 134 9.88 9.90 7.72
N GLY A 135 10.18 8.92 6.84
CA GLY A 135 9.34 8.61 5.67
C GLY A 135 8.06 7.85 5.98
N TYR A 136 7.92 7.29 7.20
CA TYR A 136 6.90 6.30 7.51
C TYR A 136 6.22 6.53 8.87
N SER A 137 4.90 6.27 8.91
CA SER A 137 4.13 6.33 10.15
C SER A 137 4.65 5.34 11.20
N GLU A 138 4.52 5.68 12.48
CA GLU A 138 4.97 4.80 13.57
C GLU A 138 4.25 3.44 13.53
N ASP A 139 2.95 3.43 13.22
CA ASP A 139 2.15 2.22 13.07
C ASP A 139 2.69 1.29 11.98
N PHE A 140 3.00 1.83 10.80
CA PHE A 140 3.59 1.06 9.71
C PHE A 140 4.98 0.54 10.10
N ARG A 141 5.82 1.36 10.73
CA ARG A 141 7.14 0.92 11.21
C ARG A 141 7.02 -0.23 12.21
N ARG A 142 6.06 -0.18 13.14
CA ARG A 142 5.77 -1.28 14.07
C ARG A 142 5.32 -2.54 13.34
N PHE A 143 4.50 -2.40 12.31
CA PHE A 143 4.07 -3.52 11.46
C PHE A 143 5.25 -4.18 10.75
N ILE A 144 6.13 -3.42 10.07
CA ILE A 144 7.33 -3.96 9.42
C ILE A 144 8.23 -4.66 10.43
N ASN A 145 8.53 -4.00 11.55
CA ASN A 145 9.37 -4.55 12.61
C ASN A 145 8.79 -5.81 13.26
N SER A 146 7.47 -6.06 13.14
CA SER A 146 6.85 -7.30 13.63
C SER A 146 7.28 -8.54 12.84
N TYR A 147 7.77 -8.39 11.61
CA TYR A 147 8.26 -9.48 10.76
C TYR A 147 9.76 -9.75 10.88
N LEU A 148 10.49 -8.79 11.44
CA LEU A 148 11.95 -8.83 11.65
C LEU A 148 12.35 -9.46 12.98
N LYS A 149 11.38 -9.65 13.88
CA LYS A 149 11.52 -10.41 15.12
C LYS A 149 11.52 -11.93 14.87
#